data_AF-V5GHA2-F1
#
_entry.id   AF-V5GHA2-F1
#
_cell.length_a   1.000
_cell.length_b   1.000
_cell.length_c   1.000
_cell.angle_alpha   90.00
_cell.angle_beta   90.00
_cell.angle_gamma   90.00
#
_symmetry.space_group_name_H-M   'P 1'
#
loop_
_entity.id
_entity.type
_entity.pdbx_description
1 polymer ?
#
loop_
_entity_poly.entity_id
_entity_poly.type
_entity_poly.pdbx_seq_one_letter_code
_entity_poly.pdbx_strand_id
1 'polypeptide(L)'
;MVNYSNLEMADMHFTYGYANGNALEAQRLYAEQYPERRLPHHTTFTNIHQRLRELGKFEKRSHDCGRSREVRTEAVDEAVLNLIEESPETSTRKIARVLNVSHSVVFRILKEQQ
;
A
#
# COMPACT_ATOMS: atom_id res chain seq x y z
N MET A 1 2.11 2.88 13.24
CA MET A 1 3.22 3.28 12.34
C MET A 1 3.41 4.77 12.47
N VAL A 2 4.65 5.23 12.54
CA VAL A 2 4.96 6.64 12.75
C VAL A 2 4.74 7.43 11.46
N ASN A 3 3.89 8.46 11.52
CA ASN A 3 3.68 9.41 10.43
C ASN A 3 4.50 10.68 10.71
N TYR A 4 5.30 11.08 9.72
CA TYR A 4 6.01 12.36 9.71
C TYR A 4 5.27 13.30 8.79
N SER A 5 5.28 14.59 9.11
CA SER A 5 4.76 15.63 8.23
C SER A 5 5.64 15.81 6.99
N ASN A 6 5.10 16.40 5.92
CA ASN A 6 5.89 16.73 4.72
C ASN A 6 7.06 17.66 5.04
N LEU A 7 6.88 18.59 6.00
CA LEU A 7 7.94 19.46 6.50
C LEU A 7 9.09 18.64 7.09
N GLU A 8 8.79 17.74 8.04
CA GLU A 8 9.80 16.90 8.67
C GLU A 8 10.49 15.98 7.65
N MET A 9 9.75 15.45 6.67
CA MET A 9 10.31 14.59 5.62
C MET A 9 11.20 15.36 4.65
N ALA A 10 10.89 16.62 4.34
CA ALA A 10 11.73 17.50 3.54
C ALA A 10 13.03 17.81 4.28
N ASP A 11 12.95 18.16 5.56
CA ASP A 11 14.12 18.40 6.40
C ASP A 11 15.01 17.15 6.49
N MET A 12 14.42 15.96 6.69
CA MET A 12 15.18 14.70 6.65
C MET A 12 15.87 14.46 5.30
N HIS A 13 15.17 14.70 4.19
CA HIS A 13 15.77 14.55 2.87
C HIS A 13 16.94 15.51 2.67
N PHE A 14 16.80 16.75 3.12
CA PHE A 14 17.85 17.77 3.06
C PHE A 14 19.06 17.37 3.90
N THR A 15 18.87 16.97 5.16
CA THR A 15 19.96 16.51 6.02
C THR A 15 20.66 15.26 5.44
N TYR A 16 19.92 14.36 4.80
CA TYR A 16 20.50 13.20 4.11
C TYR A 16 21.38 13.58 2.92
N GLY A 17 20.95 14.58 2.14
CA GLY A 17 21.76 15.15 1.07
C GLY A 17 23.02 15.85 1.60
N TYR A 18 22.88 16.61 2.69
CA TYR A 18 23.99 17.28 3.37
C TYR A 18 25.03 16.28 3.93
N ALA A 19 24.56 15.14 4.43
CA ALA A 19 25.41 14.02 4.87
C ALA A 19 25.99 13.18 3.71
N ASN A 20 25.90 13.64 2.46
CA ASN A 20 26.37 12.95 1.26
C ASN A 20 25.83 11.50 1.15
N GLY A 21 24.58 11.29 1.53
CA GLY A 21 23.92 9.98 1.50
C GLY A 21 24.27 9.04 2.66
N ASN A 22 24.99 9.49 3.68
CA ASN A 22 25.23 8.69 4.89
C ASN A 22 24.05 8.82 5.86
N ALA A 23 23.27 7.74 6.00
CA ALA A 23 22.07 7.72 6.84
C ALA A 23 22.33 7.87 8.34
N LEU A 24 23.44 7.31 8.84
CA LEU A 24 23.80 7.39 10.26
C LEU A 24 24.26 8.80 10.61
N GLU A 25 25.03 9.41 9.72
CA GLU A 25 25.47 10.79 9.90
C GLU A 25 24.30 11.77 9.77
N ALA A 26 23.41 11.56 8.79
CA ALA A 26 22.19 12.33 8.65
C ALA A 26 21.32 12.28 9.92
N GLN A 27 21.24 11.12 10.57
CA GLN A 27 20.51 10.97 11.83
C GLN A 27 21.11 11.84 12.95
N ARG A 28 22.44 11.86 13.09
CA ARG A 28 23.13 12.69 14.10
C ARG A 28 22.90 14.17 13.84
N LEU A 29 23.11 14.60 12.59
CA LEU A 29 22.92 15.99 12.19
C LEU A 29 21.46 16.43 12.36
N TYR A 30 20.50 15.55 12.08
CA TYR A 30 19.07 15.85 12.29
C TYR A 30 18.74 16.02 13.78
N ALA A 31 19.34 15.20 14.65
CA ALA A 31 19.16 15.32 16.10
C ALA A 31 19.73 16.65 16.63
N GLU A 32 20.86 17.09 16.09
CA GLU A 32 21.51 18.35 16.47
C GLU A 32 20.72 19.57 15.96
N GLN A 33 20.22 19.52 14.72
CA GLN A 33 19.46 20.60 14.10
C GLN A 33 18.04 20.75 14.68
N TYR A 34 17.42 19.64 15.10
CA TYR A 34 16.03 19.61 15.56
C TYR A 34 15.87 18.84 16.89
N PRO A 35 16.42 19.37 18.00
CA PRO A 35 16.40 18.69 19.29
C PRO A 35 14.99 18.46 19.84
N GLU A 36 14.04 19.33 19.50
CA GLU A 36 12.63 19.25 19.93
C GLU A 36 11.82 18.20 19.14
N ARG A 37 12.38 17.65 18.05
CA ARG A 37 11.67 16.69 17.20
C ARG A 37 12.05 15.26 17.57
N ARG A 38 11.14 14.32 17.27
CA ARG A 38 11.44 12.90 17.41
C ARG A 38 12.55 12.49 16.44
N LEU A 39 13.58 11.83 16.97
CA LEU A 39 14.66 11.27 16.18
C LEU A 39 14.16 10.13 15.27
N PRO A 40 14.25 10.27 13.93
CA PRO A 40 13.92 9.20 13.01
C PRO A 40 14.97 8.10 13.04
N HIS A 41 14.59 6.87 12.68
CA HIS A 41 15.56 5.80 12.45
C HIS A 41 16.37 6.10 11.17
N HIS A 42 17.67 5.80 11.13
CA HIS A 42 18.56 6.11 10.00
C HIS A 42 18.02 5.64 8.65
N THR A 43 17.39 4.46 8.57
CA THR A 43 16.78 3.95 7.31
C THR A 43 15.64 4.83 6.78
N THR A 44 15.03 5.66 7.62
CA THR A 44 13.96 6.59 7.24
C THR A 44 14.46 7.60 6.22
N PHE A 45 15.68 8.10 6.41
CA PHE A 45 16.33 9.06 5.52
C PHE A 45 16.54 8.48 4.11
N THR A 46 17.13 7.28 4.05
CA THR A 46 17.33 6.55 2.79
C THR A 46 16.00 6.24 2.09
N ASN A 47 15.00 5.76 2.84
CA ASN A 47 13.69 5.44 2.30
C ASN A 47 12.96 6.67 1.72
N ILE A 48 13.06 7.82 2.39
CA ILE A 48 12.48 9.07 1.89
C ILE A 48 13.15 9.48 0.58
N HIS A 49 14.49 9.46 0.54
CA HIS A 49 15.24 9.78 -0.66
C HIS A 49 14.88 8.85 -1.82
N GLN A 50 14.79 7.55 -1.57
CA GLN A 50 14.42 6.56 -2.60
C GLN A 50 13.01 6.80 -3.14
N ARG A 51 12.02 7.07 -2.27
CA ARG A 51 10.65 7.37 -2.71
C ARG A 51 10.57 8.63 -3.57
N LEU A 52 11.32 9.66 -3.21
CA LEU A 52 11.39 10.87 -4.04
C LEU A 52 12.00 10.56 -5.42
N ARG A 53 13.05 9.75 -5.48
CA ARG A 53 13.69 9.36 -6.75
C ARG A 53 12.79 8.49 -7.62
N GLU A 54 12.05 7.56 -7.04
CA GLU A 54 11.24 6.59 -7.78
C GLU A 54 9.83 7.10 -8.10
N LEU A 55 9.21 7.86 -7.21
CA LEU A 55 7.79 8.23 -7.26
C LEU A 55 7.55 9.74 -7.32
N GLY A 56 8.56 10.57 -7.05
CA GLY A 56 8.42 12.02 -6.98
C GLY A 56 7.62 12.54 -5.78
N LYS A 57 7.28 11.68 -4.81
CA LYS A 57 6.46 12.04 -3.64
C LYS A 57 6.91 11.33 -2.36
N PHE A 58 6.62 11.95 -1.21
CA PHE A 58 6.96 11.40 0.11
C PHE A 58 6.08 10.22 0.56
N GLU A 59 4.88 10.11 -0.01
CA GLU A 59 3.90 9.10 0.36
C GLU A 59 4.45 7.69 0.20
N LYS A 60 4.22 6.86 1.21
CA LYS A 60 4.46 5.43 1.13
C LYS A 60 3.47 4.83 0.13
N ARG A 61 3.93 3.88 -0.70
CA ARG A 61 3.00 2.96 -1.40
C ARG A 61 2.25 2.19 -0.31
N SER A 62 1.01 2.58 -0.05
CA SER A 62 0.16 1.90 0.94
C SER A 62 -0.87 0.98 0.28
N HIS A 63 -1.14 1.13 -1.01
CA HIS A 63 -2.35 0.57 -1.60
C HIS A 63 -2.20 -0.81 -2.28
N ASP A 64 -1.00 -1.25 -2.66
CA ASP A 64 -0.83 -2.48 -3.46
C ASP A 64 0.33 -3.38 -3.00
N CYS A 65 0.64 -3.39 -1.70
CA CYS A 65 1.73 -4.24 -1.16
C CYS A 65 1.26 -5.65 -0.77
N GLY A 66 0.04 -6.03 -1.12
CA GLY A 66 -0.51 -7.37 -0.92
C GLY A 66 -0.28 -8.27 -2.13
N ARG A 67 -0.32 -9.59 -1.92
CA ARG A 67 -0.33 -10.58 -3.01
C ARG A 67 -1.38 -10.19 -4.05
N SER A 68 -0.97 -10.07 -5.31
CA SER A 68 -1.87 -9.96 -6.46
C SER A 68 -2.94 -11.04 -6.33
N ARG A 69 -4.20 -10.64 -6.26
CA ARG A 69 -5.32 -11.58 -6.25
C ARG A 69 -5.55 -12.09 -7.67
N GLU A 70 -4.62 -12.87 -8.19
CA GLU A 70 -4.68 -13.52 -9.51
C GLU A 70 -5.92 -14.44 -9.68
N VAL A 71 -6.73 -14.62 -8.64
CA VAL A 71 -7.97 -15.40 -8.68
C VAL A 71 -9.12 -14.63 -9.32
N ARG A 72 -9.08 -13.30 -9.37
CA ARG A 72 -10.19 -12.49 -9.91
C ARG A 72 -9.84 -12.00 -11.30
N THR A 73 -10.44 -12.63 -12.30
CA THR A 73 -10.43 -12.19 -13.70
C THR A 73 -11.81 -11.65 -14.07
N GLU A 74 -11.90 -10.80 -15.08
CA GLU A 74 -13.18 -10.31 -15.61
C GLU A 74 -14.12 -11.47 -15.98
N ALA A 75 -13.57 -12.56 -16.53
CA ALA A 75 -14.32 -13.77 -16.84
C ALA A 75 -14.95 -14.44 -15.60
N VAL A 76 -14.30 -14.38 -14.42
CA VAL A 76 -14.87 -14.90 -13.18
C VAL A 76 -15.97 -13.98 -12.66
N ASP A 77 -15.79 -12.66 -12.79
CA ASP A 77 -16.81 -11.67 -12.40
C ASP A 77 -18.07 -11.83 -13.25
N GLU A 78 -17.95 -11.92 -14.57
CA GLU A 78 -19.07 -12.16 -15.49
C GLU A 78 -19.77 -13.50 -15.21
N ALA A 79 -19.01 -14.58 -15.00
CA ALA A 79 -19.60 -15.89 -14.72
C ALA A 79 -20.37 -15.92 -13.38
N VAL A 80 -19.91 -15.16 -12.37
CA VAL A 80 -20.64 -14.99 -11.10
C VAL A 80 -21.94 -14.23 -11.31
N LEU A 81 -21.91 -13.14 -12.08
CA LEU A 81 -23.10 -12.32 -12.34
C LEU A 81 -24.14 -13.07 -13.17
N ASN A 82 -23.74 -13.77 -14.23
CA ASN A 82 -24.64 -14.59 -15.05
C ASN A 82 -25.36 -15.66 -14.23
N LEU A 83 -24.65 -16.37 -13.34
CA LEU A 83 -25.26 -17.40 -12.49
C LEU A 83 -26.30 -16.85 -11.50
N ILE A 84 -26.18 -15.57 -11.13
CA ILE A 84 -27.13 -14.91 -10.23
C ILE A 84 -28.31 -14.32 -11.00
N GLU A 85 -28.08 -13.79 -12.20
CA GLU A 85 -29.16 -13.39 -13.10
C GLU A 85 -30.04 -14.59 -13.49
N GLU A 86 -29.43 -15.73 -13.80
CA GLU A 86 -30.16 -16.97 -14.12
C GLU A 86 -30.92 -17.55 -12.93
N SER A 87 -30.43 -17.33 -11.70
CA SER A 87 -31.02 -17.91 -10.50
C SER A 87 -30.67 -17.08 -9.25
N PRO A 88 -31.46 -16.04 -8.93
CA PRO A 88 -31.15 -15.08 -7.85
C PRO A 88 -31.16 -15.71 -6.45
N GLU A 89 -31.87 -16.83 -6.27
CA GLU A 89 -31.90 -17.59 -5.02
C GLU A 89 -30.65 -18.45 -4.79
N THR A 90 -29.69 -18.44 -5.72
CA THR A 90 -28.50 -19.27 -5.64
C THR A 90 -27.56 -18.80 -4.54
N SER A 91 -27.28 -19.69 -3.59
CA SER A 91 -26.27 -19.48 -2.57
C SER A 91 -24.90 -19.16 -3.18
N THR A 92 -24.27 -18.11 -2.67
CA THR A 92 -22.89 -17.72 -3.00
C THR A 92 -21.89 -18.87 -2.85
N ARG A 93 -22.12 -19.83 -1.92
CA ARG A 93 -21.27 -21.03 -1.78
C ARG A 93 -21.46 -22.02 -2.92
N LYS A 94 -22.66 -22.11 -3.48
CA LYS A 94 -22.95 -22.97 -4.63
C LYS A 94 -22.24 -22.44 -5.87
N ILE A 95 -22.29 -21.14 -6.11
CA ILE A 95 -21.57 -20.46 -7.20
C ILE A 95 -20.06 -20.67 -7.08
N ALA A 96 -19.52 -20.50 -5.88
CA ALA A 96 -18.10 -20.73 -5.59
C ALA A 96 -17.66 -22.15 -5.97
N ARG A 97 -18.49 -23.16 -5.67
CA ARG A 97 -18.23 -24.56 -6.02
C ARG A 97 -18.31 -24.82 -7.53
N VAL A 98 -19.24 -24.16 -8.24
CA VAL A 98 -19.40 -24.29 -9.70
C VAL A 98 -18.20 -23.69 -10.43
N LEU A 99 -17.76 -22.50 -10.01
CA LEU A 99 -16.67 -21.77 -10.66
C LEU A 99 -15.27 -22.15 -10.11
N ASN A 100 -15.21 -23.08 -9.16
CA ASN A 100 -13.98 -23.47 -8.47
C ASN A 100 -13.19 -22.28 -7.88
N VAL A 101 -13.92 -21.32 -7.31
CA VAL A 101 -13.35 -20.14 -6.65
C VAL A 101 -13.69 -20.13 -5.16
N SER A 102 -12.99 -19.29 -4.40
CA SER A 102 -13.35 -19.06 -2.99
C SER A 102 -14.70 -18.35 -2.88
N HIS A 103 -15.52 -18.77 -1.92
CA HIS A 103 -16.76 -18.09 -1.54
C HIS A 103 -16.55 -16.61 -1.22
N SER A 104 -15.40 -16.24 -0.64
CA SER A 104 -15.04 -14.84 -0.37
C SER A 104 -14.83 -13.99 -1.62
N VAL A 105 -14.49 -14.61 -2.77
CA VAL A 105 -14.38 -13.91 -4.06
C VAL A 105 -15.78 -13.59 -4.56
N VAL A 106 -16.67 -14.58 -4.60
CA VAL A 106 -18.08 -14.41 -4.99
C VAL A 106 -18.77 -13.34 -4.15
N PHE A 107 -18.64 -13.41 -2.82
CA PHE A 107 -19.24 -12.42 -1.92
C PHE A 107 -18.72 -11.00 -2.16
N ARG A 108 -17.42 -10.84 -2.49
CA ARG A 108 -16.83 -9.54 -2.77
C ARG A 108 -17.33 -8.96 -4.09
N ILE A 109 -17.39 -9.77 -5.15
CA ILE A 109 -17.92 -9.36 -6.46
C ILE A 109 -19.32 -8.78 -6.30
N LEU A 110 -20.19 -9.48 -5.57
CA LEU A 110 -21.56 -9.02 -5.33
C LEU A 110 -21.65 -7.75 -4.50
N LYS A 111 -20.75 -7.58 -3.54
CA LYS A 111 -20.74 -6.37 -2.71
C LYS A 111 -20.27 -5.12 -3.48
N GLU A 112 -19.42 -5.29 -4.48
CA GLU A 112 -18.89 -4.19 -5.29
C GLU A 112 -19.82 -3.75 -6.42
N GLN A 113 -20.80 -4.60 -6.80
CA GLN A 113 -21.80 -4.33 -7.84
C GLN A 113 -23.12 -3.78 -7.27
N GLN A 114 -23.16 -3.46 -5.97
CA GLN A 114 -24.34 -2.96 -5.24
C GLN A 114 -24.13 -1.48 -4.84
#